data_AF-A0A7Y0Q1Q0-F1
#
_entry.id   AF-A0A7Y0Q1Q0-F1
#
_cell.length_a   1.000
_cell.length_b   1.000
_cell.length_c   1.000
_cell.angle_alpha   90.00
_cell.angle_beta   90.00
_cell.angle_gamma   90.00
#
_symmetry.space_group_name_H-M   'P 1'
#
loop_
_entity.id
_entity.type
_entity.pdbx_description
1 polymer ?
#
loop_
_entity_poly.entity_id
_entity_poly.type
_entity_poly.pdbx_seq_one_letter_code
_entity_poly.pdbx_strand_id
1 'polypeptide(L)'
;MVRWSKLPWDKLENWGVSLQAAKTALAAGLAWGLSVWIFHAPRPYFAPLAAILCVQATVAESVSRGVQRILGVIGGIFLALFFTHLVGLHAWSIAVLVFVAMAAARRLRLGSLASSQVAISALMVLAIGSQVKGYAWSRALDTALGAAVAILVSALVWPPDFTPDATEALRILAMGLSGVMEGIQNDLVRGLEPEEANRRLKEARAIESGLHQARQAIHRAETSLRWNPWHRGDRGKLKELRHALTVLDHTMVQVRGIARTLFVTLDRDVSKPAAALPTGLAERLGSVLALMGEALKSYAYLIRRQDQSAALRLEAMVEAAKREREVLLQEAGTLPGGGDGARFLDIAAVLVDLDKMSQDLMVSARLIVPIVHVQP
;
A
#
# COMPACT_ATOMS: atom_id res chain seq x y z
N MET A 1 -0.06 6.26 -30.09
CA MET A 1 -0.64 6.30 -28.74
C MET A 1 -0.85 7.75 -28.35
N VAL A 2 -2.10 8.22 -28.33
CA VAL A 2 -2.41 9.61 -27.98
C VAL A 2 -2.07 9.83 -26.51
N ARG A 3 -1.09 10.68 -26.24
CA ARG A 3 -0.60 11.02 -24.89
C ARG A 3 -1.56 12.07 -24.32
N TRP A 4 -2.69 11.61 -23.81
CA TRP A 4 -3.80 12.43 -23.29
C TRP A 4 -3.48 13.14 -21.95
N SER A 5 -2.22 13.16 -21.50
CA SER A 5 -1.73 13.87 -20.31
C SER A 5 -1.75 15.40 -20.43
N LYS A 6 -2.50 15.96 -21.38
CA LYS A 6 -2.61 17.40 -21.66
C LYS A 6 -4.02 17.97 -21.42
N LEU A 7 -4.98 17.16 -20.96
CA LEU A 7 -6.27 17.67 -20.52
C LEU A 7 -6.08 18.39 -19.17
N PRO A 8 -6.66 19.57 -18.96
CA PRO A 8 -6.43 20.40 -17.78
C PRO A 8 -7.26 19.90 -16.58
N TRP A 9 -7.15 18.61 -16.26
CA TRP A 9 -7.82 18.01 -15.11
C TRP A 9 -7.42 18.70 -13.81
N ASP A 10 -6.16 19.10 -13.67
CA ASP A 10 -5.63 19.85 -12.53
C ASP A 10 -6.35 21.20 -12.33
N LYS A 11 -6.84 21.84 -13.41
CA LYS A 11 -7.63 23.08 -13.33
C LYS A 11 -9.11 22.82 -13.01
N LEU A 12 -9.65 21.68 -13.45
CA LEU A 12 -11.04 21.26 -13.22
C LEU A 12 -11.24 20.67 -11.82
N GLU A 13 -10.19 20.10 -11.23
CA GLU A 13 -10.19 19.57 -9.85
C GLU A 13 -10.40 20.70 -8.83
N ASN A 14 -9.84 21.88 -9.10
CA ASN A 14 -10.09 23.10 -8.31
C ASN A 14 -11.56 23.56 -8.34
N TRP A 15 -12.35 23.10 -9.31
CA TRP A 15 -13.80 23.36 -9.44
C TRP A 15 -14.65 22.18 -8.94
N GLY A 16 -14.03 21.17 -8.30
CA GLY A 16 -14.70 19.98 -7.80
C GLY A 16 -15.09 18.95 -8.88
N VAL A 17 -14.70 19.17 -10.14
CA VAL A 17 -14.97 18.25 -11.25
C VAL A 17 -13.83 17.25 -11.36
N SER A 18 -13.92 16.17 -10.58
CA SER A 18 -12.98 15.06 -10.68
C SER A 18 -13.27 14.18 -11.89
N LEU A 19 -12.24 13.50 -12.42
CA LEU A 19 -12.41 12.47 -13.44
C LEU A 19 -13.39 11.38 -12.97
N GLN A 20 -13.42 11.09 -11.67
CA GLN A 20 -14.38 10.17 -11.08
C GLN A 20 -15.82 10.67 -11.21
N ALA A 21 -16.09 11.95 -10.97
CA ALA A 21 -17.43 12.52 -11.16
C ALA A 21 -17.88 12.41 -12.63
N ALA A 22 -16.98 12.67 -13.58
CA ALA A 22 -17.26 12.51 -15.00
C ALA A 22 -17.58 11.05 -15.38
N LYS A 23 -16.79 10.08 -14.89
CA LYS A 23 -17.07 8.64 -15.09
C LYS A 23 -18.43 8.24 -14.51
N THR A 24 -18.73 8.70 -13.30
CA THR A 24 -19.99 8.41 -12.61
C THR A 24 -21.18 8.98 -13.38
N ALA A 25 -21.09 10.22 -13.86
CA ALA A 25 -22.13 10.86 -14.67
C ALA A 25 -22.34 10.12 -16.01
N LEU A 26 -21.25 9.77 -16.69
CA LEU A 26 -21.30 8.99 -17.93
C LEU A 26 -21.96 7.61 -17.70
N ALA A 27 -21.54 6.89 -16.66
CA ALA A 27 -22.10 5.58 -16.33
C ALA A 27 -23.59 5.67 -15.98
N ALA A 28 -24.01 6.70 -15.25
CA ALA A 28 -25.41 6.93 -14.92
C ALA A 28 -26.26 7.16 -16.18
N GLY A 29 -25.80 8.04 -17.09
CA GLY A 29 -26.48 8.33 -18.35
C GLY A 29 -26.58 7.10 -19.26
N LEU A 30 -25.47 6.35 -19.39
CA LEU A 30 -25.45 5.10 -20.16
C LEU A 30 -26.37 4.04 -19.56
N ALA A 31 -26.36 3.87 -18.24
CA ALA A 31 -27.23 2.89 -17.57
C ALA A 31 -28.72 3.22 -17.74
N TRP A 32 -29.08 4.52 -17.67
CA TRP A 32 -30.44 4.97 -17.99
C TRP A 32 -30.81 4.63 -19.43
N GLY A 33 -30.02 5.10 -20.40
CA GLY A 33 -30.30 4.91 -21.82
C GLY A 33 -30.41 3.45 -22.22
N LEU A 34 -29.49 2.61 -21.72
CA LEU A 34 -29.50 1.16 -21.97
C LEU A 34 -30.70 0.47 -21.31
N SER A 35 -31.13 0.87 -20.11
CA SER A 35 -32.31 0.26 -19.49
C SER A 35 -33.59 0.61 -20.26
N VAL A 36 -33.75 1.87 -20.70
CA VAL A 36 -34.87 2.27 -21.57
C VAL A 36 -34.85 1.46 -22.87
N TRP A 37 -33.68 1.31 -23.50
CA TRP A 37 -33.56 0.66 -24.80
C TRP A 37 -33.74 -0.87 -24.74
N ILE A 38 -33.14 -1.54 -23.76
CA ILE A 38 -33.15 -3.02 -23.65
C ILE A 38 -34.45 -3.49 -23.01
N PHE A 39 -34.84 -2.90 -21.88
CA PHE A 39 -35.97 -3.38 -21.07
C PHE A 39 -37.27 -2.66 -21.36
N HIS A 40 -37.27 -1.66 -22.26
CA HIS A 40 -38.44 -0.82 -22.54
C HIS A 40 -39.01 -0.20 -21.25
N ALA A 41 -38.14 0.04 -20.26
CA ALA A 41 -38.51 0.50 -18.95
C ALA A 41 -38.89 1.99 -19.02
N PRO A 42 -40.14 2.37 -18.69
CA PRO A 42 -40.58 3.76 -18.82
C PRO A 42 -39.87 4.70 -17.83
N ARG A 43 -39.40 4.17 -16.69
CA ARG A 43 -38.75 4.92 -15.61
C ARG A 43 -37.68 4.09 -14.90
N PRO A 44 -36.49 3.88 -15.50
CA PRO A 44 -35.47 2.97 -14.96
C PRO A 44 -34.62 3.63 -13.89
N TYR A 45 -35.21 3.99 -12.74
CA TYR A 45 -34.48 4.71 -11.68
C TYR A 45 -33.35 3.88 -11.04
N PHE A 46 -33.46 2.56 -11.04
CA PHE A 46 -32.48 1.70 -10.35
C PHE A 46 -31.19 1.52 -11.14
N ALA A 47 -31.22 1.59 -12.46
CA ALA A 47 -30.04 1.45 -13.32
C ALA A 47 -29.00 2.57 -13.11
N PRO A 48 -29.33 3.87 -13.25
CA PRO A 48 -28.39 4.95 -12.97
C PRO A 48 -27.99 4.99 -11.49
N LEU A 49 -28.92 4.69 -10.57
CA LEU A 49 -28.60 4.64 -9.14
C LEU A 49 -27.56 3.56 -8.83
N ALA A 50 -27.72 2.38 -9.43
CA ALA A 50 -26.74 1.30 -9.30
C ALA A 50 -25.41 1.69 -9.95
N ALA A 51 -25.42 2.33 -11.11
CA ALA A 51 -24.20 2.81 -11.75
C ALA A 51 -23.45 3.81 -10.85
N ILE A 52 -24.15 4.82 -10.32
CA ILE A 52 -23.57 5.84 -9.44
C ILE A 52 -22.90 5.20 -8.21
N LEU A 53 -23.57 4.21 -7.61
CA LEU A 53 -23.09 3.59 -6.37
C LEU A 53 -22.01 2.53 -6.61
N CYS A 54 -21.88 2.02 -7.84
CA CYS A 54 -20.88 1.01 -8.20
C CYS A 54 -19.63 1.59 -8.87
N VAL A 55 -19.67 2.78 -9.47
CA VAL A 55 -18.46 3.40 -10.04
C VAL A 55 -17.49 3.76 -8.92
N GLN A 56 -16.29 3.19 -8.96
CA GLN A 56 -15.19 3.45 -8.03
C GLN A 56 -13.92 3.89 -8.77
N ALA A 57 -12.88 4.24 -8.00
CA ALA A 57 -11.60 4.68 -8.54
C ALA A 57 -10.94 3.58 -9.37
N THR A 58 -10.94 2.34 -8.86
CA THR A 58 -10.39 1.17 -9.58
C THR A 58 -11.48 0.26 -10.12
N VAL A 59 -11.16 -0.48 -11.20
CA VAL A 59 -12.05 -1.50 -11.76
C VAL A 59 -12.34 -2.60 -10.75
N ALA A 60 -11.34 -3.02 -9.97
CA ALA A 60 -11.49 -4.05 -8.95
C ALA A 60 -12.50 -3.67 -7.87
N GLU A 61 -12.46 -2.42 -7.40
CA GLU A 61 -13.43 -1.90 -6.45
C GLU A 61 -14.82 -1.79 -7.06
N SER A 62 -14.95 -1.33 -8.32
CA SER A 62 -16.23 -1.28 -9.02
C SER A 62 -16.86 -2.67 -9.17
N VAL A 63 -16.05 -3.69 -9.48
CA VAL A 63 -16.50 -5.09 -9.54
C VAL A 63 -16.96 -5.56 -8.16
N SER A 64 -16.15 -5.35 -7.13
CA SER A 64 -16.48 -5.75 -5.75
C SER A 64 -17.79 -5.10 -5.28
N ARG A 65 -17.96 -3.79 -5.51
CA ARG A 65 -19.20 -3.07 -5.16
C ARG A 65 -20.39 -3.51 -5.99
N GLY A 66 -20.19 -3.75 -7.29
CA GLY A 66 -21.23 -4.29 -8.17
C GLY A 66 -21.75 -5.64 -7.68
N VAL A 67 -20.85 -6.57 -7.38
CA VAL A 67 -21.21 -7.90 -6.85
C VAL A 67 -21.91 -7.79 -5.49
N GLN A 68 -21.37 -7.02 -4.55
CA GLN A 68 -21.99 -6.81 -3.24
C GLN A 68 -23.40 -6.21 -3.36
N ARG A 69 -23.59 -5.28 -4.29
CA ARG A 69 -24.88 -4.64 -4.53
C ARG A 69 -25.90 -5.61 -5.14
N ILE A 70 -25.50 -6.40 -6.14
CA ILE A 70 -26.35 -7.42 -6.76
C ILE A 70 -26.77 -8.47 -5.72
N LEU A 71 -25.81 -9.00 -4.95
CA LEU A 71 -26.09 -9.96 -3.88
C LEU A 71 -27.02 -9.37 -2.81
N GLY A 72 -26.80 -8.11 -2.44
CA GLY A 72 -27.66 -7.40 -1.50
C GLY A 72 -29.10 -7.23 -2.03
N VAL A 73 -29.26 -6.82 -3.29
CA VAL A 73 -30.59 -6.66 -3.90
C VAL A 73 -31.33 -7.99 -3.99
N ILE A 74 -30.67 -9.02 -4.49
CA ILE A 74 -31.25 -10.36 -4.63
C ILE A 74 -31.60 -10.96 -3.26
N GLY A 75 -30.68 -10.88 -2.29
CA GLY A 75 -30.92 -11.37 -0.93
C GLY A 75 -32.10 -10.67 -0.26
N GLY A 76 -32.23 -9.35 -0.44
CA GLY A 76 -33.37 -8.62 0.09
C GLY A 76 -34.69 -8.96 -0.61
N ILE A 77 -34.67 -9.20 -1.92
CA ILE A 77 -35.85 -9.67 -2.66
C ILE A 77 -36.33 -11.02 -2.11
N PHE A 78 -35.42 -12.00 -1.97
CA PHE A 78 -35.77 -13.31 -1.41
C PHE A 78 -36.36 -13.20 0.00
N LEU A 79 -35.73 -12.40 0.85
CA LEU A 79 -36.20 -12.22 2.22
C LEU A 79 -37.57 -11.53 2.26
N ALA A 80 -37.81 -10.52 1.43
CA ALA A 80 -39.11 -9.86 1.35
C ALA A 80 -40.20 -10.81 0.88
N LEU A 81 -39.94 -11.60 -0.18
CA LEU A 81 -40.90 -12.58 -0.68
C LEU A 81 -41.24 -13.63 0.39
N PHE A 82 -40.26 -14.06 1.18
CA PHE A 82 -40.51 -14.95 2.32
C PHE A 82 -41.38 -14.26 3.40
N PHE A 83 -41.08 -13.01 3.74
CA PHE A 83 -41.80 -12.26 4.77
C PHE A 83 -43.22 -11.85 4.37
N THR A 84 -43.46 -11.57 3.09
CA THR A 84 -44.79 -11.16 2.58
C THR A 84 -45.87 -12.21 2.81
N HIS A 85 -45.50 -13.48 2.98
CA HIS A 85 -46.44 -14.55 3.28
C HIS A 85 -46.74 -14.71 4.78
N LEU A 86 -45.94 -14.09 5.66
CA LEU A 86 -45.97 -14.34 7.11
C LEU A 86 -46.62 -13.19 7.89
N VAL A 87 -46.44 -11.94 7.46
CA VAL A 87 -46.78 -10.75 8.28
C VAL A 87 -47.28 -9.60 7.41
N GLY A 88 -48.30 -8.87 7.88
CA GLY A 88 -48.76 -7.61 7.27
C GLY A 88 -47.77 -6.45 7.44
N LEU A 89 -48.02 -5.32 6.75
CA LEU A 89 -47.21 -4.11 6.90
C LEU A 89 -47.54 -3.35 8.20
N HIS A 90 -46.66 -3.49 9.19
CA HIS A 90 -46.73 -2.77 10.46
C HIS A 90 -45.33 -2.26 10.85
N ALA A 91 -45.25 -1.25 11.72
CA ALA A 91 -43.98 -0.70 12.19
C ALA A 91 -43.07 -1.77 12.81
N TRP A 92 -43.66 -2.68 13.61
CA TRP A 92 -42.92 -3.77 14.24
C TRP A 92 -42.45 -4.82 13.22
N SER A 93 -43.24 -5.12 12.17
CA SER A 93 -42.86 -6.12 11.16
C SER A 93 -41.71 -5.63 10.28
N ILE A 94 -41.66 -4.32 10.00
CA ILE A 94 -40.53 -3.66 9.33
C ILE A 94 -39.26 -3.75 10.19
N ALA A 95 -39.36 -3.46 11.49
CA ALA A 95 -38.22 -3.54 12.41
C ALA A 95 -37.64 -4.96 12.45
N VAL A 96 -38.51 -5.97 12.57
CA VAL A 96 -38.10 -7.39 12.53
C VAL A 96 -37.48 -7.74 11.18
N LEU A 97 -38.09 -7.34 10.06
CA LEU A 97 -37.56 -7.62 8.73
C LEU A 97 -36.14 -7.05 8.55
N VAL A 98 -35.93 -5.78 8.92
CA VAL A 98 -34.63 -5.11 8.80
C VAL A 98 -33.59 -5.80 9.71
N PHE A 99 -33.97 -6.13 10.94
CA PHE A 99 -33.08 -6.85 11.85
C PHE A 99 -32.66 -8.21 11.30
N VAL A 100 -33.63 -9.01 10.83
CA VAL A 100 -33.39 -10.34 10.24
C VAL A 100 -32.54 -10.21 8.96
N ALA A 101 -32.83 -9.22 8.11
CA ALA A 101 -32.05 -8.94 6.90
C ALA A 101 -30.57 -8.70 7.21
N MET A 102 -30.30 -7.80 8.15
CA MET A 102 -28.93 -7.45 8.53
C MET A 102 -28.23 -8.61 9.24
N ALA A 103 -28.94 -9.33 10.12
CA ALA A 103 -28.41 -10.49 10.83
C ALA A 103 -28.05 -11.63 9.86
N ALA A 104 -28.95 -11.95 8.92
CA ALA A 104 -28.72 -12.95 7.89
C ALA A 104 -27.55 -12.58 6.98
N ALA A 105 -27.50 -11.33 6.50
CA ALA A 105 -26.41 -10.87 5.64
C ALA A 105 -25.05 -10.90 6.35
N ARG A 106 -25.01 -10.54 7.64
CA ARG A 106 -23.81 -10.63 8.47
C ARG A 106 -23.39 -12.07 8.70
N ARG A 107 -24.35 -12.99 8.92
CA ARG A 107 -24.07 -14.42 9.10
C ARG A 107 -23.48 -15.05 7.84
N LEU A 108 -23.98 -14.63 6.67
CA LEU A 108 -23.48 -15.04 5.34
C LEU A 108 -22.20 -14.31 4.91
N ARG A 109 -21.68 -13.39 5.73
CA ARG A 109 -20.46 -12.60 5.46
C ARG A 109 -20.49 -11.86 4.11
N LEU A 110 -21.66 -11.32 3.72
CA LEU A 110 -21.85 -10.66 2.41
C LEU A 110 -21.09 -9.32 2.26
N GLY A 111 -20.46 -8.82 3.33
CA GLY A 111 -19.85 -7.50 3.39
C GLY A 111 -20.80 -6.42 3.91
N SER A 112 -20.26 -5.29 4.35
CA SER A 112 -21.02 -4.21 4.99
C SER A 112 -22.04 -3.56 4.04
N LEU A 113 -21.63 -3.29 2.80
CA LEU A 113 -22.48 -2.68 1.77
C LEU A 113 -23.62 -3.62 1.35
N ALA A 114 -23.33 -4.90 1.13
CA ALA A 114 -24.36 -5.88 0.80
C ALA A 114 -25.36 -6.00 1.97
N SER A 115 -24.89 -5.99 3.22
CA SER A 115 -25.74 -6.15 4.40
C SER A 115 -26.79 -5.05 4.54
N SER A 116 -26.40 -3.79 4.38
CA SER A 116 -27.37 -2.69 4.36
C SER A 116 -28.28 -2.75 3.12
N GLN A 117 -27.73 -3.15 1.96
CA GLN A 117 -28.50 -3.28 0.73
C GLN A 117 -29.57 -4.39 0.80
N VAL A 118 -29.33 -5.50 1.52
CA VAL A 118 -30.36 -6.54 1.78
C VAL A 118 -31.55 -5.90 2.50
N ALA A 119 -31.32 -5.16 3.58
CA ALA A 119 -32.39 -4.52 4.34
C ALA A 119 -33.15 -3.48 3.50
N ILE A 120 -32.44 -2.61 2.76
CA ILE A 120 -33.06 -1.60 1.89
C ILE A 120 -33.90 -2.29 0.81
N SER A 121 -33.37 -3.31 0.15
CA SER A 121 -34.08 -4.02 -0.91
C SER A 121 -35.30 -4.77 -0.36
N ALA A 122 -35.16 -5.43 0.79
CA ALA A 122 -36.26 -6.15 1.42
C ALA A 122 -37.41 -5.19 1.79
N LEU A 123 -37.08 -4.05 2.40
CA LEU A 123 -38.05 -3.02 2.74
C LEU A 123 -38.78 -2.48 1.51
N MET A 124 -38.03 -2.12 0.45
CA MET A 124 -38.64 -1.58 -0.77
C MET A 124 -39.55 -2.59 -1.48
N VAL A 125 -39.17 -3.87 -1.51
CA VAL A 125 -39.98 -4.92 -2.11
C VAL A 125 -41.24 -5.18 -1.28
N LEU A 126 -41.14 -5.20 0.05
CA LEU A 126 -42.30 -5.31 0.92
C LEU A 126 -43.27 -4.12 0.76
N ALA A 127 -42.73 -2.90 0.68
CA ALA A 127 -43.52 -1.67 0.64
C ALA A 127 -44.17 -1.37 -0.73
N ILE A 128 -43.46 -1.65 -1.83
CA ILE A 128 -43.85 -1.23 -3.17
C ILE A 128 -44.21 -2.43 -4.06
N GLY A 129 -43.71 -3.63 -3.74
CA GLY A 129 -43.83 -4.81 -4.60
C GLY A 129 -45.26 -5.27 -4.86
N SER A 130 -46.19 -4.99 -3.93
CA SER A 130 -47.62 -5.27 -4.12
C SER A 130 -48.33 -4.26 -5.02
N GLN A 131 -47.82 -3.03 -5.11
CA GLN A 131 -48.42 -1.93 -5.87
C GLN A 131 -47.95 -1.93 -7.33
N VAL A 132 -46.74 -2.43 -7.60
CA VAL A 132 -46.13 -2.41 -8.93
C VAL A 132 -45.78 -3.83 -9.35
N LYS A 133 -46.54 -4.36 -10.32
CA LYS A 133 -46.28 -5.68 -10.91
C LYS A 133 -44.85 -5.76 -11.45
N GLY A 134 -44.14 -6.84 -11.11
CA GLY A 134 -42.78 -7.07 -11.57
C GLY A 134 -41.71 -6.17 -10.93
N TYR A 135 -42.04 -5.40 -9.88
CA TYR A 135 -41.09 -4.48 -9.22
C TYR A 135 -39.78 -5.15 -8.78
N ALA A 136 -39.87 -6.33 -8.15
CA ALA A 136 -38.68 -7.06 -7.69
C ALA A 136 -37.78 -7.45 -8.88
N TRP A 137 -38.39 -7.87 -9.98
CA TRP A 137 -37.69 -8.28 -11.20
C TRP A 137 -37.01 -7.10 -11.89
N SER A 138 -37.74 -5.99 -12.09
CA SER A 138 -37.18 -4.78 -12.69
C SER A 138 -36.03 -4.21 -11.86
N ARG A 139 -36.18 -4.20 -10.52
CA ARG A 139 -35.12 -3.78 -9.60
C ARG A 139 -33.86 -4.64 -9.74
N ALA A 140 -34.01 -5.96 -9.85
CA ALA A 140 -32.88 -6.88 -10.02
C ALA A 140 -32.16 -6.64 -11.35
N LEU A 141 -32.90 -6.58 -12.46
CA LEU A 141 -32.34 -6.36 -13.80
C LEU A 141 -31.66 -5.00 -13.93
N ASP A 142 -32.33 -3.93 -13.50
CA ASP A 142 -31.76 -2.58 -13.55
C ASP A 142 -30.51 -2.46 -12.70
N THR A 143 -30.50 -3.08 -11.50
CA THR A 143 -29.32 -3.05 -10.63
C THR A 143 -28.16 -3.80 -11.29
N ALA A 144 -28.42 -4.96 -11.90
CA ALA A 144 -27.40 -5.74 -12.60
C ALA A 144 -26.85 -4.97 -13.81
N LEU A 145 -27.72 -4.33 -14.61
CA LEU A 145 -27.31 -3.51 -15.75
C LEU A 145 -26.47 -2.31 -15.29
N GLY A 146 -26.93 -1.57 -14.28
CA GLY A 146 -26.19 -0.42 -13.75
C GLY A 146 -24.82 -0.80 -13.19
N ALA A 147 -24.73 -1.93 -12.48
CA ALA A 147 -23.45 -2.45 -12.01
C ALA A 147 -22.53 -2.86 -13.18
N ALA A 148 -23.06 -3.51 -14.22
CA ALA A 148 -22.30 -3.87 -15.40
C ALA A 148 -21.78 -2.63 -16.15
N VAL A 149 -22.62 -1.62 -16.34
CA VAL A 149 -22.24 -0.34 -16.96
C VAL A 149 -21.18 0.38 -16.13
N ALA A 150 -21.30 0.41 -14.80
CA ALA A 150 -20.28 0.98 -13.92
C ALA A 150 -18.92 0.29 -14.09
N ILE A 151 -18.90 -1.04 -14.13
CA ILE A 151 -17.67 -1.82 -14.34
C ILE A 151 -17.07 -1.52 -15.71
N LEU A 152 -17.90 -1.52 -16.77
CA LEU A 152 -17.47 -1.22 -18.13
C LEU A 152 -16.90 0.19 -18.25
N VAL A 153 -17.57 1.21 -17.70
CA VAL A 153 -17.08 2.58 -17.70
C VAL A 153 -15.81 2.72 -16.87
N SER A 154 -15.72 2.10 -15.69
CA SER A 154 -14.47 2.10 -14.90
C SER A 154 -13.32 1.43 -15.64
N ALA A 155 -13.59 0.37 -16.41
CA ALA A 155 -12.58 -0.36 -17.17
C ALA A 155 -12.19 0.35 -18.47
N LEU A 156 -13.12 1.04 -19.13
CA LEU A 156 -12.94 1.65 -20.45
C LEU A 156 -12.67 3.16 -20.41
N VAL A 157 -12.94 3.83 -19.31
CA VAL A 157 -12.66 5.25 -19.17
C VAL A 157 -11.52 5.38 -18.19
N TRP A 158 -10.30 5.41 -18.71
CA TRP A 158 -9.09 5.79 -17.98
C TRP A 158 -8.91 5.10 -16.61
N PRO A 159 -8.75 3.77 -16.56
CA PRO A 159 -8.44 3.07 -15.32
C PRO A 159 -7.11 3.63 -14.77
N PRO A 160 -7.09 4.09 -13.52
CA PRO A 160 -5.89 4.68 -12.94
C PRO A 160 -4.75 3.66 -12.84
N ASP A 161 -3.52 4.16 -12.91
CA ASP A 161 -2.32 3.41 -12.56
C ASP A 161 -1.67 4.06 -11.33
N PHE A 162 -1.72 3.36 -10.19
CA PHE A 162 -1.09 3.83 -8.94
C PHE A 162 0.33 3.27 -8.75
N THR A 163 0.90 2.61 -9.75
CA THR A 163 2.30 2.14 -9.72
C THR A 163 3.31 3.27 -9.50
N PRO A 164 3.13 4.49 -10.06
CA PRO A 164 4.00 5.64 -9.76
C PRO A 164 3.97 6.04 -8.28
N ASP A 165 2.79 6.07 -7.65
CA ASP A 165 2.64 6.41 -6.23
C ASP A 165 3.33 5.38 -5.32
N ALA A 166 3.21 4.09 -5.67
CA ALA A 166 3.91 3.02 -4.97
C ALA A 166 5.44 3.13 -5.12
N THR A 167 5.91 3.49 -6.32
CA THR A 167 7.34 3.74 -6.60
C THR A 167 7.85 4.90 -5.73
N GLU A 168 7.09 5.99 -5.65
CA GLU A 168 7.48 7.17 -4.87
C GLU A 168 7.45 6.90 -3.37
N ALA A 169 6.45 6.18 -2.86
CA ALA A 169 6.38 5.81 -1.44
C ALA A 169 7.59 4.94 -1.01
N LEU A 170 8.02 3.99 -1.85
CA LEU A 170 9.24 3.20 -1.60
C LEU A 170 10.51 4.06 -1.67
N ARG A 171 10.57 5.02 -2.60
CA ARG A 171 11.68 5.97 -2.70
C ARG A 171 11.80 6.81 -1.43
N ILE A 172 10.69 7.34 -0.92
CA ILE A 172 10.65 8.13 0.32
C ILE A 172 11.10 7.26 1.51
N LEU A 173 10.64 6.01 1.59
CA LEU A 173 11.07 5.07 2.63
C LEU A 173 12.58 4.81 2.60
N ALA A 174 13.14 4.51 1.42
CA ALA A 174 14.58 4.27 1.25
C ALA A 174 15.42 5.51 1.60
N MET A 175 14.97 6.71 1.20
CA MET A 175 15.61 7.97 1.56
C MET A 175 15.54 8.25 3.07
N GLY A 176 14.42 7.93 3.72
CA GLY A 176 14.28 8.05 5.18
C GLY A 176 15.26 7.14 5.93
N LEU A 177 15.43 5.90 5.47
CA LEU A 177 16.41 4.96 6.04
C LEU A 177 17.85 5.46 5.85
N SER A 178 18.19 5.93 4.64
CA SER A 178 19.50 6.57 4.37
C SER A 178 19.76 7.76 5.28
N GLY A 179 18.75 8.64 5.46
CA GLY A 179 18.88 9.81 6.34
C GLY A 179 19.18 9.46 7.80
N VAL A 180 18.61 8.36 8.32
CA VAL A 180 18.95 7.87 9.68
C VAL A 180 20.38 7.35 9.75
N MET A 181 20.83 6.59 8.74
CA MET A 181 22.21 6.08 8.70
C MET A 181 23.25 7.20 8.62
N GLU A 182 23.00 8.21 7.78
CA GLU A 182 23.83 9.42 7.69
C GLU A 182 23.80 10.23 8.98
N GLY A 183 22.64 10.33 9.62
CA GLY A 183 22.50 10.94 10.93
C GLY A 183 23.37 10.26 11.99
N ILE A 184 23.32 8.92 12.07
CA ILE A 184 24.15 8.14 12.99
C ILE A 184 25.63 8.32 12.65
N GLN A 185 26.00 8.27 11.37
CA GLN A 185 27.37 8.45 10.92
C GLN A 185 27.94 9.81 11.36
N ASN A 186 27.21 10.89 11.13
CA ASN A 186 27.66 12.23 11.48
C ASN A 186 27.82 12.39 13.01
N ASP A 187 26.92 11.81 13.79
CA ASP A 187 26.98 11.88 15.25
C ASP A 187 28.15 11.01 15.78
N LEU A 188 28.43 9.84 15.18
CA LEU A 188 29.61 9.01 15.50
C LEU A 188 30.94 9.75 15.28
N VAL A 189 31.08 10.47 14.16
CA VAL A 189 32.31 11.22 13.84
C VAL A 189 32.54 12.40 14.80
N ARG A 190 31.47 12.99 15.34
CA ARG A 190 31.56 14.13 16.27
C ARG A 190 31.73 13.72 17.73
N GLY A 191 31.61 12.42 18.02
CA GLY A 191 31.48 11.90 19.38
C GLY A 191 30.01 11.79 19.76
N LEU A 192 29.44 10.61 19.54
CA LEU A 192 28.02 10.33 19.73
C LEU A 192 27.62 10.46 21.21
N GLU A 193 26.71 11.39 21.51
CA GLU A 193 26.18 11.58 22.87
C GLU A 193 24.88 10.76 23.13
N PRO A 194 24.53 10.44 24.39
CA PRO A 194 23.32 9.68 24.72
C PRO A 194 22.02 10.31 24.19
N GLU A 195 21.91 11.64 24.23
CA GLU A 195 20.75 12.36 23.71
C GLU A 195 20.60 12.19 22.19
N GLU A 196 21.73 12.20 21.48
CA GLU A 196 21.79 11.99 20.03
C GLU A 196 21.43 10.56 19.66
N ALA A 197 21.96 9.57 20.39
CA ALA A 197 21.60 8.17 20.18
C ALA A 197 20.08 7.93 20.41
N ASN A 198 19.50 8.57 21.43
CA ASN A 198 18.05 8.52 21.67
C ASN A 198 17.26 9.18 20.52
N ARG A 199 17.73 10.33 20.03
CA ARG A 199 17.14 11.02 18.86
C ARG A 199 17.16 10.11 17.63
N ARG A 200 18.30 9.48 17.29
CA ARG A 200 18.40 8.55 16.16
C ARG A 200 17.50 7.32 16.30
N LEU A 201 17.37 6.78 17.51
CA LEU A 201 16.43 5.68 17.78
C LEU A 201 14.96 6.12 17.59
N LYS A 202 14.59 7.34 17.98
CA LYS A 202 13.25 7.90 17.71
C LYS A 202 13.02 8.10 16.21
N GLU A 203 13.99 8.64 15.48
CA GLU A 203 13.92 8.80 14.03
C GLU A 203 13.75 7.45 13.33
N ALA A 204 14.54 6.44 13.69
CA ALA A 204 14.43 5.08 13.16
C ALA A 204 13.04 4.45 13.40
N ARG A 205 12.43 4.71 14.57
CA ARG A 205 11.06 4.26 14.88
C ARG A 205 10.01 5.01 14.05
N ALA A 206 10.19 6.30 13.80
CA ALA A 206 9.24 7.10 13.02
C ALA A 206 9.09 6.61 11.57
N ILE A 207 10.11 5.92 11.02
CA ILE A 207 10.09 5.32 9.68
C ILE A 207 8.99 4.25 9.52
N GLU A 208 8.51 3.60 10.59
CA GLU A 208 7.41 2.61 10.51
C GLU A 208 6.16 3.19 9.83
N SER A 209 5.89 4.49 10.02
CA SER A 209 4.79 5.17 9.35
C SER A 209 4.99 5.22 7.82
N GLY A 210 6.21 5.46 7.36
CA GLY A 210 6.59 5.44 5.94
C GLY A 210 6.47 4.03 5.34
N LEU A 211 6.84 2.99 6.09
CA LEU A 211 6.63 1.60 5.66
C LEU A 211 5.15 1.26 5.53
N HIS A 212 4.30 1.70 6.47
CA HIS A 212 2.86 1.52 6.37
C HIS A 212 2.28 2.21 5.13
N GLN A 213 2.71 3.45 4.84
CA GLN A 213 2.32 4.18 3.64
C GLN A 213 2.75 3.46 2.36
N ALA A 214 3.98 2.95 2.30
CA ALA A 214 4.47 2.17 1.17
C ALA A 214 3.65 0.87 0.96
N ARG A 215 3.32 0.14 2.03
CA ARG A 215 2.42 -1.04 1.96
C ARG A 215 1.05 -0.69 1.41
N GLN A 216 0.45 0.41 1.86
CA GLN A 216 -0.83 0.86 1.33
C GLN A 216 -0.75 1.27 -0.14
N ALA A 217 0.32 1.95 -0.55
CA ALA A 217 0.52 2.38 -1.93
C ALA A 217 0.69 1.16 -2.88
N ILE A 218 1.47 0.15 -2.47
CA ILE A 218 1.60 -1.13 -3.19
C ILE A 218 0.25 -1.83 -3.31
N HIS A 219 -0.52 -1.90 -2.22
CA HIS A 219 -1.84 -2.52 -2.25
C HIS A 219 -2.83 -1.79 -3.17
N ARG A 220 -2.76 -0.45 -3.21
CA ARG A 220 -3.53 0.36 -4.15
C ARG A 220 -3.12 0.10 -5.60
N ALA A 221 -1.82 -0.01 -5.88
CA ALA A 221 -1.31 -0.37 -7.21
C ALA A 221 -1.72 -1.80 -7.64
N GLU A 222 -1.67 -2.78 -6.72
CA GLU A 222 -2.19 -4.13 -6.96
C GLU A 222 -3.66 -4.10 -7.37
N THR A 223 -4.46 -3.35 -6.62
CA THR A 223 -5.90 -3.23 -6.83
C THR A 223 -6.22 -2.54 -8.15
N SER A 224 -5.47 -1.49 -8.54
CA SER A 224 -5.66 -0.83 -9.81
C SER A 224 -5.34 -1.73 -11.01
N LEU A 225 -4.32 -2.60 -10.92
CA LEU A 225 -3.89 -3.47 -12.02
C LEU A 225 -4.68 -4.79 -12.16
N ARG A 226 -5.38 -5.25 -11.10
CA ARG A 226 -6.05 -6.57 -11.08
C ARG A 226 -7.03 -6.79 -12.25
N TRP A 227 -7.75 -5.74 -12.65
CA TRP A 227 -8.74 -5.78 -13.73
C TRP A 227 -8.52 -4.67 -14.78
N ASN A 228 -7.33 -4.09 -14.85
CA ASN A 228 -7.01 -3.05 -15.83
C ASN A 228 -6.67 -3.69 -17.18
N PRO A 229 -7.47 -3.48 -18.25
CA PRO A 229 -7.19 -4.06 -19.56
C PRO A 229 -5.96 -3.42 -20.25
N TRP A 230 -5.64 -2.16 -19.94
CA TRP A 230 -4.58 -1.40 -20.62
C TRP A 230 -3.19 -1.55 -20.00
N HIS A 231 -3.11 -1.81 -18.70
CA HIS A 231 -1.84 -1.86 -17.95
C HIS A 231 -1.42 -3.28 -17.56
N ARG A 232 -1.73 -4.28 -18.41
CA ARG A 232 -1.35 -5.68 -18.13
C ARG A 232 0.18 -5.88 -18.05
N GLY A 233 0.96 -5.06 -18.76
CA GLY A 233 2.43 -5.10 -18.74
C GLY A 233 3.06 -4.64 -17.42
N ASP A 234 2.36 -3.82 -16.64
CA ASP A 234 2.91 -3.24 -15.40
C ASP A 234 2.92 -4.22 -14.21
N ARG A 235 2.36 -5.43 -14.39
CA ARG A 235 2.38 -6.50 -13.36
C ARG A 235 3.80 -6.96 -13.02
N GLY A 236 4.72 -6.95 -13.98
CA GLY A 236 6.14 -7.27 -13.75
C GLY A 236 6.77 -6.26 -12.80
N LYS A 237 6.61 -4.97 -13.11
CA LYS A 237 7.07 -3.86 -12.27
C LYS A 237 6.47 -3.93 -10.85
N LEU A 238 5.18 -4.24 -10.72
CA LEU A 238 4.55 -4.39 -9.41
C LEU A 238 5.17 -5.52 -8.58
N LYS A 239 5.57 -6.63 -9.22
CA LYS A 239 6.28 -7.73 -8.53
C LYS A 239 7.63 -7.25 -8.01
N GLU A 240 8.37 -6.48 -8.81
CA GLU A 240 9.63 -5.85 -8.39
C GLU A 240 9.42 -4.89 -7.21
N LEU A 241 8.38 -4.05 -7.26
CA LEU A 241 8.07 -3.14 -6.14
C LEU A 241 7.70 -3.89 -4.85
N ARG A 242 6.99 -5.03 -4.94
CA ARG A 242 6.72 -5.90 -3.77
C ARG A 242 8.00 -6.47 -3.18
N HIS A 243 8.93 -6.91 -4.02
CA HIS A 243 10.23 -7.37 -3.55
C HIS A 243 11.02 -6.23 -2.89
N ALA A 244 10.99 -5.03 -3.48
CA ALA A 244 11.62 -3.86 -2.90
C ALA A 244 11.02 -3.47 -1.54
N LEU A 245 9.70 -3.59 -1.38
CA LEU A 245 9.03 -3.39 -0.10
C LEU A 245 9.53 -4.36 0.96
N THR A 246 9.67 -5.65 0.64
CA THR A 246 10.20 -6.66 1.57
C THR A 246 11.63 -6.33 2.00
N VAL A 247 12.48 -5.93 1.05
CA VAL A 247 13.87 -5.55 1.32
C VAL A 247 13.92 -4.33 2.24
N LEU A 248 13.13 -3.28 1.96
CA LEU A 248 13.09 -2.09 2.81
C LEU A 248 12.47 -2.34 4.20
N ASP A 249 11.54 -3.28 4.33
CA ASP A 249 10.99 -3.74 5.61
C ASP A 249 12.09 -4.38 6.46
N HIS A 250 12.88 -5.28 5.88
CA HIS A 250 14.05 -5.86 6.53
C HIS A 250 15.06 -4.77 6.92
N THR A 251 15.47 -3.93 5.96
CA THR A 251 16.40 -2.81 6.18
C THR A 251 15.96 -1.91 7.33
N MET A 252 14.67 -1.61 7.44
CA MET A 252 14.13 -0.83 8.55
C MET A 252 14.33 -1.52 9.90
N VAL A 253 14.12 -2.83 9.98
CA VAL A 253 14.39 -3.61 11.20
C VAL A 253 15.86 -3.53 11.58
N GLN A 254 16.78 -3.66 10.61
CA GLN A 254 18.22 -3.61 10.86
C GLN A 254 18.70 -2.20 11.25
N VAL A 255 18.27 -1.14 10.56
CA VAL A 255 18.59 0.25 10.93
C VAL A 255 18.10 0.57 12.35
N ARG A 256 16.90 0.11 12.71
CA ARG A 256 16.39 0.26 14.09
C ARG A 256 17.18 -0.57 15.10
N GLY A 257 17.66 -1.76 14.71
CA GLY A 257 18.56 -2.60 15.49
C GLY A 257 19.85 -1.85 15.83
N ILE A 258 20.52 -1.31 14.80
CA ILE A 258 21.74 -0.51 14.94
C ILE A 258 21.52 0.70 15.86
N ALA A 259 20.49 1.51 15.60
CA ALA A 259 20.16 2.67 16.43
C ALA A 259 19.87 2.30 17.88
N ARG A 260 19.20 1.15 18.10
CA ARG A 260 18.91 0.64 19.44
C ARG A 260 20.18 0.19 20.16
N THR A 261 21.06 -0.53 19.47
CA THR A 261 22.33 -1.00 20.04
C THR A 261 23.20 0.18 20.47
N LEU A 262 23.32 1.21 19.64
CA LEU A 262 24.03 2.45 19.99
C LEU A 262 23.42 3.14 21.22
N PHE A 263 22.10 3.30 21.25
CA PHE A 263 21.41 3.90 22.40
C PHE A 263 21.60 3.10 23.68
N VAL A 264 21.41 1.78 23.65
CA VAL A 264 21.52 0.92 24.84
C VAL A 264 22.95 0.86 25.37
N THR A 265 23.96 0.91 24.49
CA THR A 265 25.35 0.95 24.91
C THR A 265 25.69 2.27 25.61
N LEU A 266 25.27 3.40 25.06
CA LEU A 266 25.56 4.72 25.65
C LEU A 266 24.75 5.03 26.91
N ASP A 267 23.51 4.56 26.99
CA ASP A 267 22.64 4.72 28.17
C ASP A 267 23.13 3.91 29.38
N ARG A 268 23.85 2.79 29.15
CA ARG A 268 24.40 1.96 30.22
C ARG A 268 25.68 2.51 30.84
N ASP A 269 26.42 3.38 30.13
CA ASP A 269 27.78 3.81 30.50
C ASP A 269 27.84 5.33 30.77
N VAL A 270 26.84 5.84 31.50
CA VAL A 270 26.63 7.29 31.78
C VAL A 270 27.83 7.94 32.48
N SER A 271 28.69 7.15 33.14
CA SER A 271 29.84 7.68 33.88
C SER A 271 31.05 8.04 33.00
N LYS A 272 31.18 7.49 31.78
CA LYS A 272 32.26 7.81 30.83
C LYS A 272 31.82 7.62 29.36
N PRO A 273 30.96 8.50 28.81
CA PRO A 273 30.49 8.37 27.42
C PRO A 273 31.61 8.34 26.37
N ALA A 274 32.73 9.05 26.60
CA ALA A 274 33.89 9.04 25.71
C ALA A 274 34.72 7.73 25.73
N ALA A 275 34.48 6.83 26.68
CA ALA A 275 35.14 5.51 26.75
C ALA A 275 34.36 4.41 26.00
N ALA A 276 33.13 4.67 25.57
CA ALA A 276 32.24 3.65 25.03
C ALA A 276 32.60 3.20 23.60
N LEU A 277 33.20 4.08 22.78
CA LEU A 277 33.75 3.75 21.46
C LEU A 277 35.11 4.44 21.24
N PRO A 278 36.19 3.70 20.99
CA PRO A 278 37.44 4.29 20.51
C PRO A 278 37.22 5.08 19.22
N THR A 279 37.86 6.24 19.06
CA THR A 279 37.65 7.16 17.92
C THR A 279 37.83 6.47 16.56
N GLY A 280 38.87 5.64 16.40
CA GLY A 280 39.08 4.90 15.15
C GLY A 280 37.96 3.90 14.83
N LEU A 281 37.38 3.27 15.86
CA LEU A 281 36.24 2.36 15.69
C LEU A 281 34.97 3.12 15.29
N ALA A 282 34.75 4.30 15.90
CA ALA A 282 33.61 5.17 15.59
C ALA A 282 33.69 5.71 14.16
N GLU A 283 34.87 6.16 13.72
CA GLU A 283 35.12 6.64 12.37
C GLU A 283 34.86 5.55 11.32
N ARG A 284 35.38 4.33 11.55
CA ARG A 284 35.14 3.20 10.63
C ARG A 284 33.69 2.76 10.60
N LEU A 285 33.04 2.63 11.75
CA LEU A 285 31.60 2.32 11.80
C LEU A 285 30.80 3.41 11.06
N GLY A 286 31.15 4.68 11.27
CA GLY A 286 30.60 5.80 10.51
C GLY A 286 30.80 5.64 9.00
N SER A 287 31.99 5.26 8.55
CA SER A 287 32.29 5.00 7.13
C SER A 287 31.41 3.90 6.54
N VAL A 288 31.25 2.76 7.23
CA VAL A 288 30.37 1.67 6.79
C VAL A 288 28.91 2.14 6.69
N LEU A 289 28.44 2.89 7.70
CA LEU A 289 27.08 3.45 7.69
C LEU A 289 26.87 4.46 6.56
N ALA A 290 27.88 5.29 6.23
CA ALA A 290 27.84 6.21 5.10
C ALA A 290 27.67 5.46 3.78
N LEU A 291 28.49 4.43 3.55
CA LEU A 291 28.45 3.61 2.34
C LEU A 291 27.09 2.92 2.18
N MET A 292 26.53 2.39 3.27
CA MET A 292 25.20 1.79 3.26
C MET A 292 24.07 2.81 3.06
N GLY A 293 24.21 4.03 3.60
CA GLY A 293 23.31 5.15 3.32
C GLY A 293 23.30 5.52 1.84
N GLU A 294 24.48 5.64 1.22
CA GLU A 294 24.62 5.90 -0.23
C GLU A 294 24.12 4.72 -1.10
N ALA A 295 24.29 3.48 -0.64
CA ALA A 295 23.71 2.31 -1.28
C ALA A 295 22.16 2.40 -1.28
N LEU A 296 21.54 2.83 -0.18
CA LEU A 296 20.09 3.03 -0.09
C LEU A 296 19.60 4.18 -0.99
N LYS A 297 20.36 5.28 -1.11
CA LYS A 297 20.05 6.35 -2.09
C LYS A 297 20.08 5.81 -3.52
N SER A 298 21.11 5.03 -3.85
CA SER A 298 21.25 4.37 -5.15
C SER A 298 20.10 3.39 -5.41
N TYR A 299 19.68 2.65 -4.38
CA TYR A 299 18.53 1.75 -4.44
C TYR A 299 17.21 2.51 -4.69
N ALA A 300 17.01 3.65 -4.02
CA ALA A 300 15.84 4.51 -4.23
C ALA A 300 15.76 5.01 -5.69
N TYR A 301 16.91 5.33 -6.29
CA TYR A 301 16.99 5.72 -7.70
C TYR A 301 16.73 4.53 -8.63
N LEU A 302 17.26 3.35 -8.30
CA LEU A 302 17.05 2.09 -9.03
C LEU A 302 15.56 1.74 -9.11
N ILE A 303 14.83 1.80 -7.98
CA ILE A 303 13.38 1.57 -7.92
C ILE A 303 12.63 2.49 -8.91
N ARG A 304 13.06 3.74 -9.03
CA ARG A 304 12.37 4.75 -9.84
C ARG A 304 12.61 4.60 -11.34
N ARG A 305 13.86 4.32 -11.73
CA ARG A 305 14.31 4.42 -13.13
C ARG A 305 14.81 3.12 -13.75
N GLN A 306 14.94 2.03 -12.99
CA GLN A 306 15.58 0.78 -13.43
C GLN A 306 16.93 1.05 -14.13
N ASP A 307 17.70 2.00 -13.59
CA ASP A 307 18.94 2.48 -14.22
C ASP A 307 20.12 1.59 -13.82
N GLN A 308 20.78 1.01 -14.82
CA GLN A 308 21.96 0.16 -14.64
C GLN A 308 23.10 0.88 -13.93
N SER A 309 23.28 2.18 -14.16
CA SER A 309 24.31 2.98 -13.45
C SER A 309 24.05 3.05 -11.94
N ALA A 310 22.78 3.07 -11.53
CA ALA A 310 22.42 3.07 -10.13
C ALA A 310 22.60 1.69 -9.49
N ALA A 311 22.32 0.62 -10.23
CA ALA A 311 22.61 -0.74 -9.79
C ALA A 311 24.12 -0.94 -9.57
N LEU A 312 24.95 -0.49 -10.52
CA LEU A 312 26.41 -0.57 -10.40
C LEU A 312 26.95 0.27 -9.22
N ARG A 313 26.42 1.49 -9.01
CA ARG A 313 26.78 2.31 -7.85
C ARG A 313 26.40 1.61 -6.54
N LEU A 314 25.20 1.04 -6.45
CA LEU A 314 24.76 0.29 -5.27
C LEU A 314 25.69 -0.88 -4.99
N GLU A 315 26.00 -1.72 -5.99
CA GLU A 315 26.92 -2.86 -5.81
C GLU A 315 28.30 -2.39 -5.34
N ALA A 316 28.84 -1.32 -5.94
CA ALA A 316 30.14 -0.78 -5.53
C ALA A 316 30.14 -0.29 -4.07
N MET A 317 29.07 0.38 -3.62
CA MET A 317 28.93 0.86 -2.24
C MET A 317 28.77 -0.29 -1.25
N VAL A 318 27.98 -1.30 -1.58
CA VAL A 318 27.80 -2.49 -0.72
C VAL A 318 29.10 -3.28 -0.62
N GLU A 319 29.83 -3.48 -1.72
CA GLU A 319 31.12 -4.17 -1.69
C GLU A 319 32.20 -3.37 -0.93
N ALA A 320 32.18 -2.04 -1.02
CA ALA A 320 33.02 -1.20 -0.16
C ALA A 320 32.64 -1.34 1.32
N ALA A 321 31.33 -1.31 1.64
CA ALA A 321 30.84 -1.47 3.01
C ALA A 321 31.24 -2.83 3.60
N LYS A 322 31.15 -3.91 2.83
CA LYS A 322 31.61 -5.25 3.24
C LYS A 322 33.10 -5.29 3.56
N ARG A 323 33.94 -4.64 2.74
CA ARG A 323 35.40 -4.55 2.99
C ARG A 323 35.71 -3.81 4.28
N GLU A 324 35.10 -2.64 4.48
CA GLU A 324 35.27 -1.84 5.70
C GLU A 324 34.76 -2.59 6.94
N ARG A 325 33.64 -3.32 6.81
CA ARG A 325 33.07 -4.17 7.86
C ARG A 325 34.05 -5.28 8.28
N GLU A 326 34.75 -5.91 7.34
CA GLU A 326 35.72 -6.98 7.63
C GLU A 326 36.93 -6.44 8.42
N VAL A 327 37.44 -5.26 8.04
CA VAL A 327 38.51 -4.59 8.79
C VAL A 327 38.02 -4.22 10.20
N LEU A 328 36.78 -3.73 10.30
CA LEU A 328 36.16 -3.37 11.58
C LEU A 328 35.99 -4.59 12.51
N LEU A 329 35.67 -5.77 11.97
CA LEU A 329 35.63 -7.03 12.73
C LEU A 329 37.01 -7.39 13.30
N GLN A 330 38.06 -7.26 12.49
CA GLN A 330 39.43 -7.58 12.91
C GLN A 330 39.91 -6.64 14.01
N GLU A 331 39.70 -5.33 13.84
CA GLU A 331 40.08 -4.33 14.85
C GLU A 331 39.32 -4.53 16.16
N ALA A 332 38.00 -4.76 16.10
CA ALA A 332 37.19 -5.01 17.29
C ALA A 332 37.64 -6.25 18.07
N GLY A 333 38.10 -7.31 17.38
CA GLY A 333 38.62 -8.53 18.01
C GLY A 333 39.95 -8.37 18.73
N THR A 334 40.70 -7.28 18.48
CA THR A 334 42.03 -7.02 19.07
C THR A 334 42.02 -6.11 20.29
N LEU A 335 40.84 -5.60 20.70
CA LEU A 335 40.73 -4.69 21.84
C LEU A 335 40.98 -5.41 23.18
N PRO A 336 41.88 -4.91 24.05
CA PRO A 336 42.16 -5.53 25.34
C PRO A 336 40.99 -5.33 26.32
N GLY A 337 40.19 -6.38 26.56
CA GLY A 337 39.01 -6.27 27.45
C GLY A 337 38.21 -7.55 27.70
N GLY A 338 38.81 -8.73 27.55
CA GLY A 338 38.12 -10.03 27.74
C GLY A 338 37.86 -10.46 29.20
N GLY A 339 37.92 -9.56 30.18
CA GLY A 339 37.75 -9.89 31.60
C GLY A 339 36.74 -8.98 32.29
N ASP A 340 35.62 -9.57 32.71
CA ASP A 340 34.59 -9.06 33.64
C ASP A 340 34.22 -7.56 33.57
N GLY A 341 33.14 -7.27 32.83
CA GLY A 341 32.27 -6.10 33.10
C GLY A 341 32.16 -5.03 32.02
N ALA A 342 33.10 -4.90 31.08
CA ALA A 342 33.09 -3.82 30.09
C ALA A 342 32.44 -4.25 28.76
N ARG A 343 31.12 -4.05 28.67
CA ARG A 343 30.31 -4.12 27.45
C ARG A 343 30.71 -3.01 26.47
N PHE A 344 31.76 -3.23 25.69
CA PHE A 344 31.92 -2.51 24.43
C PHE A 344 30.63 -2.70 23.61
N LEU A 345 30.24 -1.70 22.82
CA LEU A 345 29.12 -1.78 21.87
C LEU A 345 29.00 -3.20 21.31
N ASP A 346 27.79 -3.77 21.23
CA ASP A 346 27.57 -5.08 20.60
C ASP A 346 27.78 -4.93 19.08
N ILE A 347 29.03 -4.69 18.72
CA ILE A 347 29.55 -4.43 17.38
C ILE A 347 29.26 -5.65 16.54
N ALA A 348 29.35 -6.86 17.11
CA ALA A 348 28.93 -8.08 16.46
C ALA A 348 27.46 -7.99 15.99
N ALA A 349 26.52 -7.56 16.85
CA ALA A 349 25.13 -7.37 16.44
C ALA A 349 24.99 -6.31 15.33
N VAL A 350 25.68 -5.16 15.44
CA VAL A 350 25.65 -4.10 14.42
C VAL A 350 26.18 -4.59 13.07
N LEU A 351 27.28 -5.35 13.07
CA LEU A 351 27.91 -5.87 11.85
C LEU A 351 27.11 -7.00 11.22
N VAL A 352 26.37 -7.79 12.03
CA VAL A 352 25.39 -8.77 11.54
C VAL A 352 24.23 -8.07 10.85
N ASP A 353 23.71 -6.99 11.43
CA ASP A 353 22.63 -6.21 10.82
C ASP A 353 23.07 -5.57 9.49
N LEU A 354 24.29 -5.04 9.42
CA LEU A 354 24.87 -4.47 8.19
C LEU A 354 25.10 -5.52 7.09
N ASP A 355 25.51 -6.74 7.46
CA ASP A 355 25.69 -7.85 6.51
C ASP A 355 24.36 -8.30 5.90
N LYS A 356 23.33 -8.47 6.73
CA LYS A 356 21.98 -8.80 6.27
C LYS A 356 21.44 -7.75 5.30
N MET A 357 21.57 -6.47 5.63
CA MET A 357 21.18 -5.37 4.74
C MET A 357 21.92 -5.42 3.41
N SER A 358 23.24 -5.68 3.44
CA SER A 358 24.07 -5.77 2.24
C SER A 358 23.60 -6.89 1.31
N GLN A 359 23.31 -8.07 1.86
CA GLN A 359 22.82 -9.22 1.11
C GLN A 359 21.44 -8.95 0.49
N ASP A 360 20.49 -8.44 1.27
CA ASP A 360 19.13 -8.16 0.80
C ASP A 360 19.11 -7.09 -0.31
N LEU A 361 19.89 -6.01 -0.16
CA LEU A 361 20.01 -4.96 -1.17
C LEU A 361 20.61 -5.47 -2.48
N MET A 362 21.68 -6.28 -2.42
CA MET A 362 22.30 -6.85 -3.63
C MET A 362 21.38 -7.82 -4.36
N VAL A 363 20.75 -8.74 -3.63
CA VAL A 363 19.80 -9.70 -4.22
C VAL A 363 18.67 -8.95 -4.90
N SER A 364 18.12 -7.92 -4.25
CA SER A 364 17.06 -7.13 -4.84
C SER A 364 17.51 -6.29 -6.03
N ALA A 365 18.71 -5.70 -6.00
CA ALA A 365 19.22 -4.89 -7.10
C ALA A 365 19.33 -5.71 -8.39
N ARG A 366 19.82 -6.96 -8.28
CA ARG A 366 19.94 -7.91 -9.40
C ARG A 366 18.60 -8.39 -9.93
N LEU A 367 17.57 -8.44 -9.10
CA LEU A 367 16.20 -8.77 -9.53
C LEU A 367 15.55 -7.61 -10.29
N ILE A 368 15.81 -6.36 -9.90
CA ILE A 368 15.23 -5.17 -10.54
C ILE A 368 15.95 -4.87 -11.87
N VAL A 369 17.27 -4.99 -11.90
CA VAL A 369 18.07 -4.88 -13.13
C VAL A 369 19.02 -6.07 -13.19
N PRO A 370 18.77 -7.08 -14.05
CA PRO A 370 19.72 -8.16 -14.26
C PRO A 370 20.97 -7.59 -14.93
N ILE A 371 22.04 -7.43 -14.15
CA ILE A 371 23.32 -6.95 -14.65
C ILE A 371 23.91 -8.06 -15.51
N VAL A 372 23.87 -7.90 -16.83
CA VAL A 372 24.68 -8.73 -17.73
C VAL A 372 26.12 -8.29 -17.52
N HIS A 373 26.94 -9.15 -16.89
CA HIS A 373 28.39 -8.95 -16.90
C HIS A 373 28.87 -9.01 -18.34
N VAL A 374 29.11 -7.84 -18.94
CA VAL A 374 29.92 -7.75 -20.14
C VAL A 374 31.34 -8.06 -19.68
N GLN A 375 31.80 -9.29 -19.93
CA GLN A 375 33.23 -9.60 -19.80
C GLN A 375 34.00 -8.70 -20.76
N PRO A 376 35.14 -8.12 -20.32
CA PRO A 376 35.93 -7.19 -21.13
C PRO A 376 36.52 -7.84 -22.37
#